data_AF-A0A815W6G8-F1
#
_entry.id   AF-A0A815W6G8-F1
#
_cell.length_a   1.000
_cell.length_b   1.000
_cell.length_c   1.000
_cell.angle_alpha   90.00
_cell.angle_beta   90.00
_cell.angle_gamma   90.00
#
_symmetry.space_group_name_H-M   'P 1'
#
loop_
_entity.id
_entity.type
_entity.pdbx_description
1 polymer ?
#
loop_
_entity_poly.entity_id
_entity_poly.type
_entity_poly.pdbx_seq_one_letter_code
_entity_poly.pdbx_strand_id
1 'polypeptide(L)'
;HPRPAQVYYITKANFEFGFIQENGANYVQHTIQEGQGTVFSQGALHYFINNECQEASLVAVTNSEDPGRIDVVDALFNVFPQSTLIATLNGQNPTINRSIIQTIDPAKGTPECRRRCKLS
;
A
#
# COMPACT_ATOMS: atom_id res chain seq x y z
N HIS A 1 -4.75 6.83 -3.39
CA HIS A 1 -4.76 8.30 -3.31
C HIS A 1 -6.19 8.82 -3.35
N PRO A 2 -6.60 9.74 -2.46
CA PRO A 2 -8.01 10.15 -2.34
C PRO A 2 -8.50 11.07 -3.47
N ARG A 3 -7.60 11.83 -4.13
CA ARG A 3 -7.98 12.88 -5.09
C ARG A 3 -7.74 12.57 -6.57
N PRO A 4 -6.67 11.85 -6.97
CA PRO A 4 -6.41 11.52 -8.36
C PRO A 4 -6.58 10.04 -8.67
N ALA A 5 -6.76 9.73 -9.96
CA ALA A 5 -6.34 8.46 -10.53
C ALA A 5 -4.82 8.48 -10.75
N GLN A 6 -4.20 7.31 -10.78
CA GLN A 6 -2.76 7.19 -10.85
C GLN A 6 -2.33 6.14 -11.87
N VAL A 7 -1.31 6.48 -12.63
CA VAL A 7 -0.60 5.57 -13.54
C VAL A 7 0.75 5.27 -12.92
N TYR A 8 1.13 4.00 -12.92
CA TYR A 8 2.48 3.56 -12.61
C TYR A 8 3.14 2.99 -13.87
N TYR A 9 4.43 3.29 -14.05
CA TYR A 9 5.29 2.68 -15.05
C TYR A 9 6.54 2.13 -14.36
N ILE A 10 6.85 0.85 -14.60
CA ILE A 10 7.96 0.17 -13.94
C ILE A 10 9.25 0.41 -14.73
N THR A 11 10.22 1.07 -14.08
CA THR A 11 11.49 1.45 -14.71
C THR A 11 12.63 0.51 -14.42
N LYS A 12 12.56 -0.29 -13.34
CA LYS A 12 13.59 -1.27 -12.98
C LYS A 12 12.99 -2.40 -12.15
N ALA A 13 13.36 -3.64 -12.49
CA ALA A 13 12.96 -4.87 -11.80
C ALA A 13 11.45 -5.14 -11.85
N ASN A 14 10.99 -6.18 -11.14
CA ASN A 14 9.57 -6.56 -11.11
C ASN A 14 8.96 -6.26 -9.73
N PHE A 15 7.66 -5.99 -9.74
CA PHE A 15 6.88 -5.81 -8.52
C PHE A 15 5.69 -6.77 -8.52
N GLU A 16 5.33 -7.25 -7.34
CA GLU A 16 3.95 -7.68 -7.11
C GLU A 16 3.16 -6.46 -6.66
N PHE A 17 1.95 -6.30 -7.19
CA PHE A 17 1.01 -5.31 -6.69
C PHE A 17 -0.34 -5.95 -6.46
N GLY A 18 -1.10 -5.38 -5.53
CA GLY A 18 -2.48 -5.75 -5.30
C GLY A 18 -3.33 -4.54 -4.97
N PHE A 19 -4.62 -4.59 -5.33
CA PHE A 19 -5.55 -3.50 -5.06
C PHE A 19 -7.00 -3.96 -4.91
N ILE A 20 -7.78 -3.08 -4.27
CA ILE A 20 -9.23 -3.12 -4.23
C ILE A 20 -9.77 -1.73 -4.55
N GLN A 21 -10.81 -1.67 -5.38
CA GLN A 21 -11.40 -0.41 -5.81
C GLN A 21 -12.34 0.17 -4.74
N GLU A 22 -13.21 -0.66 -4.17
CA GLU A 22 -14.25 -0.27 -3.23
C GLU A 22 -14.86 -1.50 -2.53
N ASN A 23 -15.79 -1.27 -1.60
CA ASN A 23 -16.49 -2.34 -0.90
C ASN A 23 -17.28 -3.23 -1.87
N GLY A 24 -17.08 -4.55 -1.79
CA GLY A 24 -17.75 -5.53 -2.65
C GLY A 24 -17.09 -5.71 -4.02
N ALA A 25 -16.06 -4.92 -4.36
CA ALA A 25 -15.26 -5.17 -5.56
C ALA A 25 -14.32 -6.37 -5.35
N ASN A 26 -13.92 -7.00 -6.46
CA ASN A 26 -12.94 -8.08 -6.42
C ASN A 26 -11.55 -7.54 -6.06
N TYR A 27 -10.84 -8.29 -5.21
CA TYR A 27 -9.41 -8.09 -5.03
C TYR A 27 -8.66 -8.52 -6.28
N VAL A 28 -7.70 -7.70 -6.71
CA VAL A 28 -6.85 -7.95 -7.87
C VAL A 28 -5.39 -7.98 -7.41
N GLN A 29 -4.65 -9.00 -7.83
CA GLN A 29 -3.21 -9.13 -7.56
C GLN A 29 -2.49 -9.63 -8.80
N HIS A 30 -1.38 -8.98 -9.16
CA HIS A 30 -0.57 -9.35 -10.31
C HIS A 30 0.91 -9.04 -10.08
N THR A 31 1.77 -9.74 -10.82
CA THR A 31 3.15 -9.33 -11.03
C THR A 31 3.22 -8.40 -12.23
N ILE A 32 3.84 -7.23 -12.05
CA ILE A 32 4.13 -6.27 -13.11
C ILE A 32 5.63 -6.21 -13.35
N GLN A 33 6.01 -6.27 -14.62
CA GLN A 33 7.39 -6.38 -15.06
C GLN A 33 7.95 -5.02 -15.49
N GLU A 34 9.27 -4.94 -15.56
CA GLU A 34 9.97 -3.79 -16.14
C GLU A 34 9.44 -3.45 -17.53
N GLY A 35 9.20 -2.16 -17.80
CA GLY A 35 8.64 -1.68 -19.05
C GLY A 35 7.10 -1.77 -19.14
N GLN A 36 6.43 -2.32 -18.13
CA GLN A 36 4.97 -2.36 -18.07
C GLN A 36 4.40 -1.19 -17.24
N GLY A 37 3.13 -0.89 -17.47
CA GLY A 37 2.39 0.09 -16.69
C GLY A 37 1.04 -0.45 -16.21
N THR A 38 0.52 0.16 -15.14
CA THR A 38 -0.81 -0.13 -14.59
C THR A 38 -1.50 1.15 -14.16
N VAL A 39 -2.83 1.10 -14.07
CA VAL A 39 -3.69 2.21 -13.65
C VAL A 39 -4.44 1.81 -12.39
N PHE A 40 -4.49 2.73 -11.44
CA PHE A 40 -5.40 2.68 -10.30
C PHE A 40 -6.37 3.84 -10.41
N SER A 41 -7.66 3.54 -10.32
CA SER A 41 -8.68 4.58 -10.24
C SER A 41 -8.56 5.36 -8.93
N GLN A 42 -9.15 6.55 -8.92
CA GLN A 42 -9.18 7.38 -7.73
C GLN A 42 -9.75 6.62 -6.52
N GLY A 43 -9.13 6.81 -5.36
CA GLY A 43 -9.55 6.18 -4.11
C GLY A 43 -9.14 4.71 -3.93
N ALA A 44 -8.66 4.03 -4.98
CA ALA A 44 -8.27 2.62 -4.89
C ALA A 44 -7.19 2.41 -3.83
N LEU A 45 -7.42 1.43 -2.95
CA LEU A 45 -6.42 0.99 -1.98
C LEU A 45 -5.52 -0.02 -2.67
N HIS A 46 -4.22 0.25 -2.68
CA HIS A 46 -3.25 -0.58 -3.39
C HIS A 46 -1.92 -0.64 -2.66
N TYR A 47 -1.11 -1.65 -3.00
CA TYR A 47 0.26 -1.79 -2.55
C TYR A 47 1.17 -2.21 -3.72
N PHE A 48 2.46 -1.89 -3.60
CA PHE A 48 3.53 -2.51 -4.38
C PHE A 48 4.51 -3.17 -3.42
N ILE A 49 5.00 -4.35 -3.79
CA ILE A 49 6.08 -5.02 -3.09
C ILE A 49 7.16 -5.47 -4.08
N ASN A 50 8.38 -5.02 -3.82
CA ASN A 50 9.56 -5.59 -4.43
C ASN A 50 9.94 -6.85 -3.65
N ASN A 51 9.63 -8.01 -4.23
CA ASN A 51 10.03 -9.31 -3.69
C ASN A 51 11.42 -9.74 -4.19
N GLU A 52 12.10 -8.93 -4.98
CA GLU A 52 13.45 -9.23 -5.45
C GLU A 52 14.48 -8.60 -4.50
N CYS A 53 15.67 -9.20 -4.41
CA CYS A 53 16.75 -8.70 -3.55
C CYS A 53 17.64 -7.67 -4.27
N GLN A 54 17.07 -6.98 -5.25
CA GLN A 54 17.72 -5.96 -6.05
C GLN A 54 16.95 -4.65 -5.97
N GLU A 55 17.64 -3.56 -6.27
CA GLU A 55 17.01 -2.25 -6.37
C GLU A 55 15.92 -2.27 -7.45
N ALA A 56 14.75 -1.73 -7.12
CA ALA A 56 13.61 -1.61 -8.01
C ALA A 56 13.13 -0.16 -8.02
N SER A 57 12.62 0.29 -9.15
CA SER A 57 12.12 1.66 -9.30
C SER A 57 10.92 1.70 -10.24
N LEU A 58 10.06 2.69 -9.98
CA LEU A 58 8.88 2.98 -10.77
C LEU A 58 8.66 4.50 -10.83
N VAL A 59 7.90 4.93 -11.81
CA VAL A 59 7.42 6.31 -11.95
C VAL A 59 5.91 6.30 -11.73
N ALA A 60 5.45 7.19 -10.85
CA ALA A 60 4.03 7.40 -10.58
C ALA A 60 3.60 8.75 -11.16
N VAL A 61 2.51 8.76 -11.93
CA VAL A 61 1.92 9.98 -12.50
C VAL A 61 0.48 10.09 -12.02
N THR A 62 0.10 11.26 -11.52
CA THR A 62 -1.25 11.55 -11.05
C THR A 62 -1.88 12.65 -11.90
N ASN A 63 -3.19 12.60 -12.08
CA ASN A 63 -3.94 13.66 -12.77
C ASN A 63 -4.34 14.82 -11.84
N SER A 64 -3.63 15.00 -10.72
CA SER A 64 -3.77 16.11 -9.79
C SER A 64 -2.39 16.55 -9.31
N GLU A 65 -2.19 17.86 -9.22
CA GLU A 65 -1.00 18.47 -8.60
C GLU A 65 -0.97 18.27 -7.09
N ASP A 66 -2.13 18.01 -6.49
CA ASP A 66 -2.27 17.73 -5.07
C ASP A 66 -2.94 16.36 -4.89
N PRO A 67 -2.19 15.24 -4.98
CA PRO A 67 -2.76 13.90 -5.02
C PRO A 67 -3.31 13.48 -3.65
N GLY A 68 -2.64 13.92 -2.57
CA GLY A 68 -2.89 13.44 -1.21
C GLY A 68 -2.57 11.95 -1.06
N ARG A 69 -2.40 11.49 0.17
CA ARG A 69 -2.10 10.08 0.49
C ARG A 69 -2.75 9.72 1.80
N ILE A 70 -3.22 8.48 1.91
CA ILE A 70 -3.71 7.89 3.14
C ILE A 70 -2.98 6.57 3.34
N ASP A 71 -2.22 6.45 4.41
CA ASP A 71 -1.68 5.17 4.87
C ASP A 71 -2.74 4.50 5.76
N VAL A 72 -3.42 3.50 5.20
CA VAL A 72 -4.66 2.94 5.78
C VAL A 72 -4.48 2.44 7.21
N VAL A 73 -3.37 1.76 7.49
CA VAL A 73 -3.08 1.20 8.82
C VAL A 73 -2.89 2.33 9.84
N ASP A 74 -2.18 3.39 9.48
CA ASP A 74 -1.96 4.54 10.36
C ASP A 74 -3.26 5.32 10.61
N ALA A 75 -4.04 5.55 9.55
CA ALA A 75 -5.34 6.21 9.65
C ALA A 75 -6.29 5.46 10.62
N LEU A 76 -6.38 4.13 10.49
CA LEU A 76 -7.27 3.31 11.30
C LEU A 76 -6.82 3.21 12.76
N PHE A 77 -5.53 2.98 13.01
CA PHE A 77 -5.06 2.61 14.34
C PHE A 77 -4.37 3.73 15.11
N ASN A 78 -3.93 4.81 14.47
CA ASN A 78 -3.27 5.94 15.14
C ASN A 78 -4.08 7.24 15.06
N VAL A 79 -4.75 7.51 13.95
CA VAL A 79 -5.45 8.80 13.73
C VAL A 79 -6.90 8.77 14.20
N PHE A 80 -7.68 7.75 13.82
CA PHE A 80 -9.09 7.71 14.18
C PHE A 80 -9.34 7.44 15.68
N PRO A 81 -10.43 7.98 16.26
CA PRO A 81 -10.81 7.68 17.63
C PRO A 81 -11.01 6.18 17.84
N GLN A 82 -10.39 5.65 18.89
CA GLN A 82 -10.45 4.21 19.20
C GLN A 82 -11.89 3.75 19.46
N SER A 83 -12.73 4.59 20.07
CA SER A 83 -14.15 4.28 20.29
C SER A 83 -14.91 4.04 19.00
N THR A 84 -14.64 4.82 17.95
CA THR A 84 -15.24 4.65 16.62
C THR A 84 -14.78 3.35 15.97
N LEU A 85 -13.49 3.04 16.03
CA LEU A 85 -12.97 1.77 15.53
C LEU A 85 -13.55 0.55 16.28
N ILE A 86 -13.68 0.63 17.61
CA ILE A 86 -14.31 -0.43 18.41
C ILE A 86 -15.76 -0.64 18.00
N ALA A 87 -16.50 0.43 17.71
CA ALA A 87 -17.88 0.33 17.24
C ALA A 87 -17.98 -0.42 15.89
N THR A 88 -17.03 -0.22 14.97
CA THR A 88 -17.01 -0.96 13.69
C THR A 88 -16.53 -2.41 13.84
N LEU A 89 -15.89 -2.75 14.96
CA LEU A 89 -15.44 -4.09 15.31
C LEU A 89 -16.41 -4.82 16.27
N ASN A 90 -17.69 -4.47 16.26
CA ASN A 90 -18.72 -5.07 17.13
C ASN A 90 -18.37 -5.04 18.62
N GLY A 91 -17.76 -3.94 19.09
CA GLY A 91 -17.36 -3.76 20.48
C GLY A 91 -16.01 -4.41 20.85
N GLN A 92 -15.32 -5.04 19.90
CA GLN A 92 -14.03 -5.66 20.17
C GLN A 92 -12.88 -4.65 20.06
N ASN A 93 -11.95 -4.73 21.01
CA ASN A 93 -10.76 -3.89 21.02
C ASN A 93 -9.61 -4.58 20.29
N PRO A 94 -9.08 -4.02 19.19
CA PRO A 94 -7.98 -4.63 18.46
C PRO A 94 -6.68 -4.58 19.27
N THR A 95 -6.04 -5.72 19.48
CA THR A 95 -4.69 -5.81 20.07
C THR A 95 -3.63 -5.47 19.03
N ILE A 96 -3.55 -4.20 18.64
CA ILE A 96 -2.47 -3.69 17.78
C ILE A 96 -1.56 -2.80 18.61
N ASN A 97 -0.28 -3.16 18.67
CA ASN A 97 0.72 -2.29 19.24
C ASN A 97 0.97 -1.13 18.28
N ARG A 98 0.47 0.06 18.61
CA ARG A 98 0.60 1.26 17.76
C ARG A 98 2.05 1.63 17.46
N SER A 99 2.99 1.29 18.35
CA SER A 99 4.41 1.63 18.15
C SER A 99 5.10 0.84 17.04
N ILE A 100 4.48 -0.22 16.52
CA ILE A 100 5.03 -1.00 15.40
C ILE A 100 4.48 -0.58 14.03
N ILE A 101 3.51 0.34 13.99
CA ILE A 101 2.96 0.86 12.73
C ILE A 101 4.00 1.79 12.11
N GLN A 102 4.48 1.45 10.92
CA GLN A 102 5.42 2.27 10.17
C GLN A 102 4.67 3.09 9.12
N THR A 103 4.88 4.40 9.13
CA THR A 103 4.44 5.34 8.09
C THR A 103 5.55 5.65 7.08
N ILE A 104 6.64 4.88 7.12
CA ILE A 104 7.78 5.03 6.21
C ILE A 104 7.42 4.41 4.87
N ASP A 105 7.69 5.14 3.78
CA ASP A 105 7.56 4.67 2.41
C ASP A 105 8.87 4.88 1.63
N PRO A 106 9.48 3.82 1.08
CA PRO A 106 9.06 2.41 1.15
C PRO A 106 9.30 1.75 2.52
N ALA A 107 8.41 0.84 2.90
CA ALA A 107 8.60 -0.02 4.07
C ALA A 107 9.71 -1.07 3.83
N LYS A 108 10.27 -1.65 4.90
CA LYS A 108 11.39 -2.65 4.84
C LYS A 108 11.04 -4.00 4.19
N GLY A 109 9.80 -4.20 3.73
CA GLY A 109 9.32 -5.47 3.16
C GLY A 109 8.83 -6.49 4.20
N THR A 110 8.32 -7.61 3.71
CA THR A 110 7.77 -8.69 4.55
C THR A 110 8.86 -9.39 5.37
N PRO A 111 8.52 -10.07 6.49
CA PRO A 111 9.49 -10.82 7.27
C PRO A 111 10.27 -11.87 6.45
N GLU A 112 9.60 -12.51 5.49
CA GLU A 112 10.21 -13.45 4.55
C GLU A 112 11.19 -12.74 3.60
N CYS A 113 10.78 -11.62 2.99
CA CYS A 113 11.65 -10.81 2.12
C CYS A 113 12.90 -10.34 2.86
N ARG A 114 12.76 -9.82 4.08
CA ARG A 114 13.91 -9.37 4.90
C ARG A 114 14.88 -10.50 5.20
N ARG A 115 14.40 -11.69 5.55
CA ARG A 115 15.25 -12.87 5.78
C ARG A 115 15.98 -13.30 4.51
N ARG A 116 15.27 -13.42 3.39
CA ARG A 116 15.83 -13.86 2.12
C ARG A 116 16.85 -12.86 1.55
N CYS A 117 16.54 -11.57 1.62
CA CYS A 117 17.36 -10.50 1.06
C CYS A 117 18.36 -9.89 2.06
N LYS A 118 18.45 -10.43 3.27
CA LYS A 118 19.38 -9.99 4.33
C LYS A 118 19.24 -8.50 4.66
N LEU A 119 18.00 -8.01 4.70
CA LEU A 119 17.66 -6.64 5.07
C LEU A 119 17.52 -6.57 6.60
N SER A 120 18.34 -5.75 7.25
CA SER A 120 18.34 -5.53 8.72
C SER A 120 17.28 -4.54 9.20
#